data_AF-A0A356X5K5-F1
#
_entry.id   AF-A0A356X5K5-F1
#
_cell.length_a   1.000
_cell.length_b   1.000
_cell.length_c   1.000
_cell.angle_alpha   90.00
_cell.angle_beta   90.00
_cell.angle_gamma   90.00
#
_symmetry.space_group_name_H-M   'P 1'
#
loop_
_entity.id
_entity.type
_entity.pdbx_description
1 polymer ?
#
loop_
_entity_poly.entity_id
_entity_poly.type
_entity_poly.pdbx_seq_one_letter_code
_entity_poly.pdbx_strand_id
1 'polypeptide(L)' 'MENIYEQFFFLKYSGGWSFSEAYNLPIGLRKWFTERLIKQLETEKEAMEKASKESGSSAQKLTPHNSPVPPAFAKKY' A
#
# COMPACT_ATOMS: atom_id res chain seq x y z
N MET A 1 -9.83 19.51 22.44
CA MET A 1 -9.07 18.31 22.85
C MET A 1 -9.29 17.13 21.91
N GLU A 2 -10.49 16.97 21.33
CA GLU A 2 -10.84 15.93 20.35
C GLU A 2 -9.82 15.75 19.21
N ASN A 3 -9.42 16.84 18.54
CA ASN A 3 -8.39 16.84 17.48
C ASN A 3 -7.05 16.18 17.88
N ILE A 4 -6.67 16.22 19.16
CA ILE A 4 -5.43 15.62 19.64
C ILE A 4 -5.60 14.11 19.78
N TYR A 5 -6.76 13.67 20.26
CA TYR A 5 -7.09 12.24 20.37
C TYR A 5 -7.30 11.58 19.02
N GLU A 6 -7.87 12.30 18.04
CA GLU A 6 -7.96 11.80 16.67
C GLU A 6 -6.58 11.59 16.04
N GLN A 7 -5.65 12.52 16.24
CA GLN A 7 -4.26 12.33 15.80
C GLN A 7 -3.63 11.10 16.45
N PHE A 8 -3.84 10.89 17.76
CA PHE A 8 -3.35 9.70 18.46
C PHE A 8 -3.98 8.41 17.95
N PHE A 9 -5.29 8.41 17.72
CA PHE A 9 -6.00 7.26 17.19
C PHE A 9 -5.46 6.90 15.80
N PHE A 10 -5.27 7.89 14.93
CA PHE A 10 -4.74 7.69 13.59
C PHE A 10 -3.29 7.16 13.60
N LEU A 11 -2.44 7.73 14.44
CA LEU A 11 -1.06 7.26 14.66
C LEU A 11 -1.01 5.84 15.23
N LYS A 12 -1.93 5.48 16.13
CA LYS A 12 -2.02 4.14 16.70
C LYS A 12 -2.54 3.11 15.69
N TYR A 13 -3.54 3.50 14.90
CA TYR A 13 -4.24 2.63 13.96
C TYR A 13 -3.38 2.36 12.72
N SER A 14 -2.84 3.40 12.09
CA SER A 14 -2.07 3.29 10.84
C SER A 14 -0.56 3.24 11.06
N GLY A 15 -0.05 3.90 12.11
CA GLY A 15 1.39 4.03 12.36
C GLY A 15 1.97 3.00 13.32
N GLY A 16 1.16 2.25 14.07
CA GLY A 16 1.63 1.26 15.05
C GLY A 16 2.23 1.86 16.34
N TRP A 17 2.11 3.17 16.57
CA TRP A 17 2.69 3.86 17.73
C TRP A 17 2.00 3.47 19.03
N SER A 18 2.74 3.32 20.15
CA SER A 18 2.07 3.17 21.46
C SER A 18 1.47 4.50 21.94
N PHE A 19 0.41 4.44 22.74
CA PHE A 19 -0.22 5.63 23.32
C PHE A 19 0.78 6.47 24.14
N SER A 20 1.70 5.80 24.83
CA SER A 20 2.75 6.42 25.64
C SER A 20 3.76 7.20 24.79
N GLU A 21 4.17 6.65 23.65
CA GLU A 21 5.11 7.31 22.72
C GLU A 21 4.47 8.52 22.06
N ALA A 22 3.21 8.42 21.66
CA ALA A 22 2.51 9.52 21.03
C ALA A 22 2.29 10.68 22.02
N TYR A 23 2.01 10.39 23.30
CA TYR A 23 1.85 11.42 24.34
C TYR A 23 3.11 12.25 24.57
N ASN A 24 4.28 11.60 24.57
CA ASN A 24 5.57 12.26 24.78
C ASN A 24 6.07 13.07 23.56
N LEU A 25 5.40 12.95 22.41
CA LEU A 25 5.83 13.62 21.19
C LEU A 25 5.40 15.11 21.15
N PRO A 26 6.30 16.04 20.76
CA PRO A 26 5.94 17.43 20.52
C PRO A 26 4.81 17.56 19.49
N ILE A 27 3.92 18.52 19.69
CA ILE A 27 2.70 18.64 18.89
C ILE A 27 2.97 18.90 17.40
N GLY A 28 4.08 19.58 17.08
CA GLY A 28 4.52 19.81 15.71
C GLY A 28 4.94 18.53 14.99
N LEU A 29 5.65 17.64 15.69
CA LEU A 29 6.04 16.33 15.15
C LEU A 29 4.81 15.45 14.93
N ARG A 30 3.83 15.46 15.85
CA ARG A 30 2.58 14.72 15.66
C ARG A 30 1.85 15.16 14.40
N LYS A 31 1.70 16.47 14.22
CA LYS A 31 1.07 17.03 13.02
C LYS A 31 1.81 16.59 11.75
N TRP A 32 3.14 16.71 11.74
CA TRP A 32 3.96 16.28 10.61
C TRP A 32 3.80 14.78 10.29
N PHE A 33 3.81 13.91 11.31
CA PHE A 33 3.64 12.46 11.11
C PHE A 33 2.25 12.12 10.56
N THR A 34 1.20 12.74 11.11
CA THR A 34 -0.18 12.55 10.64
C THR A 34 -0.31 12.97 9.18
N GLU A 35 0.18 14.16 8.82
CA GLU A 35 0.17 14.66 7.43
C GLU A 35 1.00 13.76 6.50
N ARG A 36 2.15 13.26 6.96
CA ARG A 36 3.00 12.35 6.18
C ARG A 36 2.32 11.00 5.94
N LEU A 37 1.63 10.46 6.93
CA LEU A 37 0.86 9.21 6.83
C LEU A 37 -0.32 9.36 5.86
N ILE A 38 -1.05 10.46 5.92
CA ILE A 38 -2.13 10.76 4.97
C ILE A 38 -1.59 10.76 3.54
N LYS A 39 -0.48 11.47 3.30
CA LYS A 39 0.17 11.49 1.99
C LYS A 39 0.60 10.10 1.52
N GLN A 40 1.10 9.26 2.43
CA GLN A 40 1.49 7.88 2.11
C GLN A 40 0.29 7.04 1.67
N LEU A 41 -0.82 7.09 2.43
CA LEU A 41 -2.07 6.41 2.11
C LEU A 41 -2.64 6.85 0.75
N GLU A 42 -2.59 8.14 0.45
CA GLU A 42 -3.01 8.67 -0.85
C GLU A 42 -2.14 8.12 -1.99
N THR A 43 -0.80 8.13 -1.83
CA THR A 43 0.10 7.58 -2.84
C THR A 43 -0.08 6.07 -3.06
N GLU A 44 -0.34 5.30 -2.00
CA GLU A 44 -0.61 3.86 -2.10
C GLU A 44 -1.93 3.59 -2.82
N LYS A 45 -2.96 4.39 -2.52
CA LYS A 45 -4.24 4.34 -3.23
C LYS A 45 -4.08 4.66 -4.71
N GLU A 46 -3.36 5.73 -5.05
CA GLU A 46 -3.11 6.10 -6.45
C GLU A 46 -2.33 5.02 -7.21
N ALA A 47 -1.33 4.41 -6.58
CA ALA A 47 -0.56 3.32 -7.18
C ALA A 47 -1.45 2.09 -7.44
N MET A 48 -2.32 1.75 -6.50
CA MET A 48 -3.29 0.65 -6.64
C MET A 48 -4.33 0.94 -7.74
N GLU A 49 -4.82 2.17 -7.83
CA GLU A 49 -5.72 2.60 -8.90
C GLU A 49 -5.05 2.57 -10.29
N LYS A 50 -3.77 2.95 -10.38
CA LYS A 50 -3.00 2.85 -11.62
C LYS A 50 -2.77 1.40 -12.04
N ALA A 51 -2.32 0.55 -11.12
CA ALA A 51 -2.09 -0.87 -11.37
C ALA A 51 -3.38 -1.60 -11.79
N SER A 52 -4.51 -1.30 -11.12
CA SER A 52 -5.80 -1.88 -11.50
C SER A 52 -6.26 -1.42 -12.89
N LYS A 53 -6.09 -0.14 -13.24
CA LYS A 53 -6.40 0.38 -14.60
C LYS A 53 -5.50 -0.22 -15.69
N GLU A 54 -4.21 -0.38 -15.44
CA GLU A 54 -3.29 -1.00 -16.41
C GLU A 54 -3.57 -2.50 -16.62
N SER A 55 -3.98 -3.21 -15.56
CA SER A 55 -4.34 -4.63 -15.66
C SER A 55 -5.57 -4.90 -16.54
N GLY A 56 -6.42 -3.89 -16.78
CA GLY A 56 -7.62 -4.01 -17.60
C GLY A 56 -7.37 -4.10 -19.10
N SER A 57 -6.17 -3.75 -19.59
CA SER A 57 -5.93 -3.56 -21.04
C SER A 57 -5.00 -4.59 -21.71
N SER A 58 -4.28 -5.45 -20.97
CA SER A 58 -3.33 -6.39 -21.60
C SER A 58 -3.24 -7.74 -20.89
N ALA A 59 -4.40 -8.35 -20.63
CA ALA A 59 -4.43 -9.80 -20.42
C ALA A 59 -4.31 -10.50 -21.79
N GLN A 60 -3.09 -10.59 -22.33
CA GLN A 60 -2.85 -11.28 -23.59
C GLN A 60 -3.11 -12.78 -23.39
N LYS A 61 -4.29 -13.26 -23.81
CA LYS A 61 -4.63 -14.68 -23.76
C LYS A 61 -3.56 -15.48 -24.48
N LEU A 62 -3.01 -16.49 -23.81
CA LEU A 62 -2.02 -17.39 -24.42
C LEU A 62 -2.68 -18.09 -25.61
N THR A 63 -2.22 -17.75 -26.82
CA THR A 63 -2.57 -18.44 -28.06
C THR A 63 -1.48 -19.45 -28.40
N PRO A 64 -1.75 -20.46 -29.25
CA PRO A 64 -0.72 -21.40 -29.70
C PRO A 64 0.56 -20.76 -30.27
N HIS A 65 0.51 -19.49 -30.68
CA HIS A 65 1.64 -18.73 -31.20
C HIS A 65 2.44 -17.95 -30.13
N ASN A 66 1.91 -17.77 -28.92
CA ASN A 66 2.53 -17.01 -27.82
C ASN A 66 2.73 -17.85 -26.55
N SER A 67 2.42 -19.15 -26.61
CA SER A 67 2.65 -20.07 -25.50
C SER A 67 4.14 -20.37 -25.34
N PRO A 68 4.69 -20.40 -24.11
CA PRO A 68 6.06 -20.84 -23.88
C PRO A 68 6.23 -22.29 -24.31
N VAL A 69 7.36 -22.59 -24.96
CA VAL A 69 7.70 -23.96 -25.34
C VAL A 69 7.94 -24.76 -24.05
N PRO A 70 7.25 -25.90 -23.82
CA PRO A 70 7.47 -26.69 -22.62
C PRO A 70 8.90 -27.25 -22.58
N PRO A 71 9.53 -27.32 -21.40
CA PRO A 71 10.90 -27.80 -21.28
C PRO A 71 11.00 -29.29 -21.64
N ALA A 72 12.14 -29.69 -22.22
CA ALA A 72 12.36 -31.00 -22.84
C ALA A 72 12.13 -32.22 -21.92
N PHE A 73 12.12 -32.03 -20.60
CA PHE A 73 11.87 -33.10 -19.63
C PHE A 73 10.38 -33.47 -19.46
N ALA A 74 9.45 -32.67 -19.97
CA ALA A 74 8.01 -32.89 -19.79
C ALA A 74 7.41 -34.02 -20.66
N LYS A 75 8.20 -34.62 -21.58
CA LYS A 75 7.74 -35.66 -22.53
C LYS A 75 8.01 -37.11 -22.09
N LYS A 76 8.34 -37.35 -20.82
CA LYS A 76 8.67 -38.70 -20.30
C LYS A 76 7.70 -39.17 -19.22
N TYR A 77 6.39 -39.22 -19.50
CA TYR A 77 5.45 -40.13 -18.84
C TYR A 77 4.31 -40.45 -19.80
#